data_AF-A0A9Q4BI39-F1
#
_entry.id   AF-A0A9Q4BI39-F1
#
_cell.length_a   1.000
_cell.length_b   1.000
_cell.length_c   1.000
_cell.angle_alpha   90.00
_cell.angle_beta   90.00
_cell.angle_gamma   90.00
#
_symmetry.space_group_name_H-M   'P 1'
#
loop_
_entity.id
_entity.type
_entity.pdbx_description
1 polymer ?
#
loop_
_entity_poly.entity_id
_entity_poly.type
_entity_poly.pdbx_seq_one_letter_code
_entity_poly.pdbx_strand_id
1 'polypeptide(L)'
;MGKFVFYFLMLFFSLYFFACRNVSRVEEEQVQADSIKYRIVYYIHGDGSYLYHDEEGNDIQADERMVSQAISVAEELPNSEVFIFHQKPKKHFLFFFPLKDGEFYYYRNGQLIENVTYKSNPSLLNLDIEAAFFREYAAYVPDLPGRAVKNFFLFYGHEIPESDGRGYNSSCPEKPFSIENLSKSLALFRSMSQMGGSKFDFLLLSTCYNGTPMVISELAPNASYIMASPEYLHLSYISSEYLKKLPEIDKSGDLHAYLKNFAESAFSSLKSYTRTMITITLYDLEKVKGFLDNFDFAKATGGDREIRDETGSLRDNTGCIDCSTEMNFNTKAAMQGVDLFYSPPQFGKYKGKLTHSGWGCPK
;
A
#
# COMPACT_ATOMS: atom_id res chain seq x y z
N MET A 1 -12.99 29.88 -47.69
CA MET A 1 -12.93 29.43 -46.28
C MET A 1 -12.54 27.94 -46.12
N GLY A 2 -13.10 27.00 -46.90
CA GLY A 2 -12.84 25.56 -46.71
C GLY A 2 -11.38 25.07 -46.88
N LYS A 3 -10.58 25.67 -47.78
CA LYS A 3 -9.18 25.25 -47.98
C LYS A 3 -8.27 25.59 -46.80
N PHE A 4 -8.51 26.73 -46.12
CA PHE A 4 -7.66 27.17 -45.01
C PHE A 4 -7.84 26.30 -43.76
N VAL A 5 -9.08 25.92 -43.46
CA VAL A 5 -9.40 24.99 -42.35
C VAL A 5 -8.79 23.60 -42.58
N PHE A 6 -8.80 23.12 -43.83
CA PHE A 6 -8.19 21.82 -44.18
C PHE A 6 -6.67 21.81 -43.98
N TYR A 7 -5.96 22.87 -44.43
CA TYR A 7 -4.52 22.97 -44.20
C TYR A 7 -4.17 23.14 -42.72
N PHE A 8 -4.98 23.88 -41.97
CA PHE A 8 -4.76 24.05 -40.53
C PHE A 8 -4.93 22.72 -39.77
N LEU A 9 -5.95 21.92 -40.11
CA LEU A 9 -6.14 20.57 -39.54
C LEU A 9 -5.00 19.62 -39.93
N MET A 10 -4.57 19.60 -41.19
CA MET A 10 -3.42 18.79 -41.64
C MET A 10 -2.13 19.15 -40.91
N LEU A 11 -1.88 20.45 -40.69
CA LEU A 11 -0.69 20.93 -39.98
C LEU A 11 -0.74 20.60 -38.49
N PHE A 12 -1.93 20.65 -37.89
CA PHE A 12 -2.14 20.25 -36.50
C PHE A 12 -1.94 18.74 -36.32
N PHE A 13 -2.45 17.92 -37.25
CA PHE A 13 -2.21 16.47 -37.23
C PHE A 13 -0.74 16.12 -37.48
N SER A 14 -0.05 16.79 -38.42
CA SER A 14 1.36 16.50 -38.70
C SER A 14 2.27 16.88 -37.52
N LEU A 15 2.01 18.00 -36.84
CA LEU A 15 2.72 18.38 -35.61
C LEU A 15 2.46 17.37 -34.47
N TYR A 16 1.25 16.83 -34.38
CA TYR A 16 0.91 15.80 -33.40
C TYR A 16 1.66 14.48 -33.65
N PHE A 17 1.91 14.12 -34.91
CA PHE A 17 2.69 12.92 -35.25
C PHE A 17 4.20 13.09 -35.05
N PHE A 18 4.75 14.30 -35.23
CA PHE A 18 6.18 14.56 -35.00
C PHE A 18 6.55 14.74 -33.52
N ALA A 19 5.63 15.17 -32.67
CA ALA A 19 5.88 15.36 -31.23
C ALA A 19 5.99 14.05 -30.42
N CYS A 20 5.69 12.89 -31.01
CA CYS A 20 5.63 11.60 -30.30
C CYS A 20 6.88 10.71 -30.41
N ARG A 21 8.02 11.18 -30.95
CA ARG A 21 9.22 10.34 -31.09
C ARG A 21 10.51 11.08 -30.80
N ASN A 22 10.81 11.26 -29.53
CA ASN A 22 12.19 11.32 -29.04
C ASN A 22 12.21 10.87 -27.58
N VAL A 23 11.85 9.61 -27.35
CA VAL A 23 12.35 8.91 -26.17
C VAL A 23 13.74 8.47 -26.56
N SER A 24 14.74 9.27 -26.20
CA SER A 24 16.13 8.84 -26.24
C SER A 24 16.22 7.59 -25.36
N ARG A 25 16.25 6.42 -26.00
CA ARG A 25 16.61 5.17 -25.34
C ARG A 25 18.04 5.38 -24.87
N VAL A 26 18.20 5.79 -23.61
CA VAL A 26 19.49 5.85 -22.93
C VAL A 26 20.11 4.48 -23.19
N GLU A 27 21.30 4.46 -23.80
CA GLU A 27 22.03 3.21 -23.99
C GLU A 27 22.01 2.49 -22.65
N GLU A 28 21.43 1.30 -22.67
CA GLU A 28 21.20 0.42 -21.54
C GLU A 28 22.59 0.00 -21.04
N GLU A 29 23.27 0.91 -20.34
CA GLU A 29 24.43 0.62 -19.55
C GLU A 29 23.92 -0.49 -18.62
N GLN A 30 24.46 -1.69 -18.79
CA GLN A 30 24.13 -2.85 -17.98
C GLN A 30 24.59 -2.56 -16.56
N VAL A 31 23.87 -1.69 -15.85
CA VAL A 31 24.00 -1.47 -14.43
C VAL A 31 23.72 -2.84 -13.83
N GLN A 32 24.79 -3.50 -13.40
CA GLN A 32 24.81 -4.90 -13.00
C GLN A 32 23.66 -5.18 -12.02
N ALA A 33 22.74 -6.06 -12.44
CA ALA A 33 21.66 -6.57 -11.60
C ALA A 33 22.19 -7.23 -10.31
N ASP A 34 23.47 -7.61 -10.30
CA ASP A 34 24.17 -8.27 -9.19
C ASP A 34 24.29 -7.42 -7.92
N SER A 35 24.01 -6.12 -7.98
CA SER A 35 24.07 -5.23 -6.81
C SER A 35 22.75 -5.09 -6.06
N ILE A 36 21.63 -5.60 -6.59
CA ILE A 36 20.31 -5.38 -5.99
C ILE A 36 20.18 -6.15 -4.68
N LYS A 37 19.88 -5.42 -3.60
CA LYS A 37 19.63 -5.93 -2.25
C LYS A 37 18.19 -5.74 -1.79
N TYR A 38 17.53 -4.69 -2.28
CA TYR A 38 16.16 -4.35 -1.89
C TYR A 38 15.27 -4.27 -3.12
N ARG A 39 14.06 -4.78 -2.98
CA ARG A 39 13.00 -4.60 -3.96
C ARG A 39 11.79 -4.03 -3.26
N ILE A 40 11.34 -2.86 -3.72
CA ILE A 40 10.29 -2.09 -3.05
C ILE A 40 9.18 -1.83 -4.05
N VAL A 41 7.97 -2.27 -3.72
CA VAL A 41 6.77 -2.02 -4.51
C VAL A 41 5.87 -1.08 -3.72
N TYR A 42 5.71 0.14 -4.23
CA TYR A 42 4.70 1.09 -3.77
C TYR A 42 3.45 0.93 -4.60
N TYR A 43 2.32 0.78 -3.93
CA TYR A 43 1.00 0.94 -4.52
C TYR A 43 0.27 2.08 -3.80
N ILE A 44 0.14 3.20 -4.50
CA ILE A 44 -0.43 4.44 -4.00
C ILE A 44 -1.79 4.63 -4.66
N HIS A 45 -2.84 4.38 -3.90
CA HIS A 45 -4.22 4.49 -4.32
C HIS A 45 -4.75 5.92 -4.09
N GLY A 46 -4.74 6.74 -5.15
CA GLY A 46 -5.19 8.14 -5.15
C GLY A 46 -6.63 8.35 -5.62
N ASP A 47 -7.38 7.28 -5.91
CA ASP A 47 -8.73 7.36 -6.50
C ASP A 47 -9.84 7.81 -5.52
N GLY A 48 -9.46 8.25 -4.31
CA GLY A 48 -10.38 8.59 -3.22
C GLY A 48 -10.25 9.99 -2.64
N SER A 49 -9.61 10.95 -3.34
CA SER A 49 -9.45 12.36 -2.93
C SER A 49 -9.04 12.55 -1.46
N TYR A 50 -7.85 12.04 -1.09
CA TYR A 50 -7.37 12.14 0.29
C TYR A 50 -6.61 13.45 0.51
N LEU A 51 -7.32 14.42 1.07
CA LEU A 51 -6.80 15.74 1.43
C LEU A 51 -6.58 15.86 2.94
N TYR A 52 -5.52 16.55 3.32
CA TYR A 52 -5.30 16.97 4.70
C TYR A 52 -4.57 18.30 4.75
N HIS A 53 -4.50 18.91 5.93
CA HIS A 53 -3.84 20.18 6.12
C HIS A 53 -2.49 19.99 6.82
N ASP A 54 -1.46 20.73 6.39
CA ASP A 54 -0.21 20.86 7.16
C ASP A 54 -0.38 21.77 8.39
N GLU A 55 0.72 22.04 9.09
CA GLU A 55 0.73 22.90 10.28
C GLU A 55 0.34 24.35 9.94
N GLU A 56 0.59 24.77 8.70
CA GLU A 56 0.23 26.08 8.15
C GLU A 56 -1.22 26.14 7.64
N GLY A 57 -1.92 25.00 7.58
CA GLY A 57 -3.30 24.89 7.12
C GLY A 57 -3.46 24.70 5.60
N ASN A 58 -2.38 24.47 4.86
CA ASN A 58 -2.44 24.26 3.41
C ASN A 58 -2.92 22.85 3.07
N ASP A 59 -3.76 22.76 2.04
CA ASP A 59 -4.23 21.49 1.49
C ASP A 59 -3.09 20.69 0.87
N ILE A 60 -2.93 19.46 1.32
CA ILE A 60 -1.99 18.47 0.78
C ILE A 60 -2.77 17.27 0.28
N GLN A 61 -2.59 16.95 -1.01
CA GLN A 61 -3.01 15.69 -1.61
C GLN A 61 -2.06 14.59 -1.14
N ALA A 62 -2.56 13.64 -0.35
CA ALA A 62 -1.71 12.66 0.31
C ALA A 62 -1.06 11.67 -0.65
N ASP A 63 -1.76 11.28 -1.72
CA ASP A 63 -1.23 10.41 -2.75
C ASP A 63 -0.06 11.08 -3.49
N GLU A 64 -0.21 12.33 -3.93
CA GLU A 64 0.86 13.09 -4.61
C GLU A 64 2.08 13.32 -3.68
N ARG A 65 1.85 13.60 -2.39
CA ARG A 65 2.95 13.66 -1.41
C ARG A 65 3.62 12.32 -1.21
N MET A 66 2.86 11.22 -1.20
CA MET A 66 3.42 9.88 -1.07
C MET A 66 4.23 9.48 -2.30
N VAL A 67 3.80 9.84 -3.51
CA VAL A 67 4.57 9.65 -4.74
C VAL A 67 5.89 10.40 -4.65
N SER A 68 5.86 11.65 -4.18
CA SER A 68 7.06 12.46 -4.01
C SER A 68 8.05 11.82 -3.02
N GLN A 69 7.57 11.28 -1.89
CA GLN A 69 8.42 10.55 -0.94
C GLN A 69 8.94 9.24 -1.54
N ALA A 70 8.10 8.48 -2.24
CA ALA A 70 8.50 7.23 -2.90
C ALA A 70 9.61 7.47 -3.95
N ILE A 71 9.49 8.55 -4.74
CA ILE A 71 10.54 8.98 -5.68
C ILE A 71 11.82 9.35 -4.92
N SER A 72 11.71 10.14 -3.87
CA SER A 72 12.89 10.54 -3.08
C SER A 72 13.60 9.34 -2.45
N VAL A 73 12.85 8.35 -1.93
CA VAL A 73 13.40 7.07 -1.48
C VAL A 73 14.08 6.33 -2.64
N ALA A 74 13.44 6.29 -3.81
CA ALA A 74 13.95 5.58 -4.97
C ALA A 74 15.26 6.16 -5.52
N GLU A 75 15.42 7.48 -5.48
CA GLU A 75 16.61 8.22 -5.89
C GLU A 75 17.78 8.06 -4.90
N GLU A 76 17.48 8.02 -3.60
CA GLU A 76 18.49 8.00 -2.54
C GLU A 76 18.88 6.60 -2.07
N LEU A 77 18.15 5.55 -2.48
CA LEU A 77 18.42 4.18 -2.08
C LEU A 77 19.33 3.48 -3.11
N PRO A 78 20.63 3.30 -2.82
CA PRO A 78 21.48 2.51 -3.69
C PRO A 78 21.11 1.03 -3.59
N ASN A 79 21.50 0.23 -4.58
CA ASN A 79 21.35 -1.23 -4.54
C ASN A 79 19.88 -1.68 -4.42
N SER A 80 18.95 -0.93 -5.02
CA SER A 80 17.52 -1.25 -4.96
C SER A 80 16.84 -1.16 -6.31
N GLU A 81 15.76 -1.92 -6.42
CA GLU A 81 14.70 -1.70 -7.41
C GLU A 81 13.48 -1.12 -6.71
N VAL A 82 12.94 -0.03 -7.25
CA VAL A 82 11.74 0.60 -6.71
C VAL A 82 10.71 0.75 -7.81
N PHE A 83 9.54 0.17 -7.57
CA PHE A 83 8.37 0.22 -8.45
C PHE A 83 7.33 1.10 -7.77
N ILE A 84 6.91 2.17 -8.43
CA ILE A 84 5.92 3.09 -7.89
C ILE A 84 4.71 3.08 -8.79
N PHE A 85 3.63 2.48 -8.31
CA PHE A 85 2.33 2.48 -8.97
C PHE A 85 1.45 3.53 -8.30
N HIS A 86 1.09 4.57 -9.05
CA HIS A 86 0.18 5.62 -8.59
C HIS A 86 -1.11 5.58 -9.39
N GLN A 87 -2.21 5.26 -8.71
CA GLN A 87 -3.53 5.35 -9.30
C GLN A 87 -4.11 6.74 -9.08
N LYS A 88 -4.58 7.36 -10.16
CA LYS A 88 -5.18 8.70 -10.17
C LYS A 88 -6.66 8.63 -10.49
N PRO A 89 -7.48 9.58 -9.99
CA PRO A 89 -8.87 9.69 -10.42
C PRO A 89 -8.99 9.85 -11.94
N LYS A 90 -9.90 9.11 -12.56
CA LYS A 90 -10.21 9.20 -13.99
C LYS A 90 -10.63 10.61 -14.35
N LYS A 91 -9.92 11.18 -15.31
CA LYS A 91 -10.27 12.45 -15.96
C LYS A 91 -10.77 12.17 -17.36
N HIS A 92 -11.65 13.02 -17.86
CA HIS A 92 -12.14 12.95 -19.24
C HIS A 92 -11.71 14.21 -19.98
N PHE A 93 -11.11 14.06 -21.16
CA PHE A 93 -10.93 15.20 -22.05
C PHE A 93 -12.25 15.47 -22.78
N LEU A 94 -12.76 16.71 -22.64
CA LEU A 94 -14.05 17.13 -23.19
C LEU A 94 -15.22 16.18 -22.85
N PHE A 95 -15.23 15.54 -21.68
CA PHE A 95 -16.23 14.55 -21.25
C PHE A 95 -16.28 13.22 -22.04
N PHE A 96 -15.65 13.11 -23.21
CA PHE A 96 -15.81 11.93 -24.09
C PHE A 96 -14.62 10.96 -24.09
N PHE A 97 -13.42 11.46 -23.85
CA PHE A 97 -12.20 10.65 -23.99
C PHE A 97 -11.61 10.36 -22.61
N PRO A 98 -11.74 9.12 -22.10
CA PRO A 98 -11.15 8.75 -20.82
C PRO A 98 -9.64 8.87 -20.91
N LEU A 99 -9.07 9.69 -20.03
CA LEU A 99 -7.63 9.84 -19.87
C LEU A 99 -7.04 8.65 -19.11
N LYS A 100 -5.72 8.55 -19.16
CA LYS A 100 -4.95 7.61 -18.36
C LYS A 100 -5.13 7.94 -16.87
N ASP A 101 -5.28 6.90 -16.06
CA ASP A 101 -5.63 6.94 -14.64
C ASP A 101 -4.60 6.19 -13.77
N GLY A 102 -3.44 5.86 -14.35
CA GLY A 102 -2.30 5.28 -13.65
C GLY A 102 -0.98 5.85 -14.13
N GLU A 103 -0.03 5.99 -13.21
CA GLU A 103 1.36 6.33 -13.47
C GLU A 103 2.25 5.27 -12.84
N PHE A 104 3.27 4.85 -13.60
CA PHE A 104 4.24 3.86 -13.20
C PHE A 104 5.62 4.47 -13.31
N TYR A 105 6.37 4.44 -12.20
CA TYR A 105 7.77 4.80 -12.17
C TYR A 105 8.60 3.59 -11.79
N TYR A 106 9.71 3.41 -12.47
CA TYR A 106 10.67 2.37 -12.17
C TYR A 106 12.06 2.97 -11.98
N TYR A 107 12.62 2.74 -10.81
CA TYR A 107 13.97 3.12 -10.46
C TYR A 107 14.83 1.90 -10.21
N ARG A 108 16.09 1.98 -10.64
CA ARG A 108 17.13 1.00 -10.31
C ARG A 108 18.36 1.76 -9.86
N ASN A 109 18.89 1.42 -8.68
CA ASN A 109 20.11 2.00 -8.11
C ASN A 109 20.10 3.54 -8.09
N GLY A 110 19.01 4.16 -7.64
CA GLY A 110 18.90 5.62 -7.57
C GLY A 110 18.52 6.31 -8.88
N GLN A 111 18.43 5.59 -10.00
CA GLN A 111 18.19 6.17 -11.32
C GLN A 111 16.80 5.82 -11.84
N LEU A 112 16.08 6.83 -12.35
CA LEU A 112 14.83 6.62 -13.08
C LEU A 112 15.12 5.92 -14.41
N ILE A 113 14.58 4.71 -14.57
CA ILE A 113 14.73 3.91 -15.79
C ILE A 113 13.50 4.06 -16.68
N GLU A 114 12.31 4.07 -16.10
CA GLU A 114 11.05 4.14 -16.85
C GLU A 114 10.00 4.99 -16.14
N ASN A 115 9.21 5.73 -16.93
CA ASN A 115 8.05 6.50 -16.46
C ASN A 115 6.92 6.40 -17.49
N VAL A 116 5.93 5.56 -17.18
CA VAL A 116 4.82 5.26 -18.08
C VAL A 116 3.50 5.65 -17.45
N THR A 117 2.69 6.37 -18.22
CA THR A 117 1.27 6.52 -17.91
C THR A 117 0.49 5.37 -18.52
N TYR A 118 -0.42 4.77 -17.75
CA TYR A 118 -1.25 3.64 -18.18
C TYR A 118 -2.72 3.84 -17.83
N LYS A 119 -3.56 2.96 -18.37
CA LYS A 119 -5.00 2.97 -18.12
C LYS A 119 -5.38 1.68 -17.42
N SER A 120 -6.06 1.80 -16.29
CA SER A 120 -6.66 0.70 -15.56
C SER A 120 -7.65 -0.03 -16.45
N ASN A 121 -7.50 -1.35 -16.52
CA ASN A 121 -8.41 -2.20 -17.28
C ASN A 121 -9.44 -2.83 -16.33
N PRO A 122 -10.74 -2.51 -16.48
CA PRO A 122 -11.80 -3.10 -15.66
C PRO A 122 -11.98 -4.61 -15.91
N SER A 123 -11.48 -5.15 -17.04
CA SER A 123 -11.58 -6.58 -17.34
C SER A 123 -10.45 -7.43 -16.74
N LEU A 124 -9.41 -6.80 -16.19
CA LEU A 124 -8.30 -7.50 -15.54
C LEU A 124 -8.54 -7.57 -14.03
N LEU A 125 -7.97 -8.58 -13.38
CA LEU A 125 -7.97 -8.66 -11.92
C LEU A 125 -7.20 -7.46 -11.35
N ASN A 126 -7.41 -7.22 -10.06
CA ASN A 126 -7.05 -6.01 -9.33
C ASN A 126 -5.75 -5.36 -9.75
N LEU A 127 -4.60 -5.99 -9.44
CA LEU A 127 -3.27 -5.45 -9.74
C LEU A 127 -2.56 -6.15 -10.90
N ASP A 128 -3.30 -6.72 -11.87
CA ASP A 128 -2.69 -7.50 -12.96
C ASP A 128 -1.77 -6.66 -13.85
N ILE A 129 -2.10 -5.39 -14.07
CA ILE A 129 -1.30 -4.48 -14.90
C ILE A 129 0.00 -4.14 -14.17
N GLU A 130 -0.10 -3.82 -12.89
CA GLU A 130 1.03 -3.52 -12.02
C GLU A 130 1.95 -4.73 -11.89
N ALA A 131 1.37 -5.93 -11.73
CA ALA A 131 2.10 -7.19 -11.75
C ALA A 131 2.79 -7.44 -13.11
N ALA A 132 2.16 -7.09 -14.23
CA ALA A 132 2.76 -7.20 -15.56
C ALA A 132 3.95 -6.25 -15.72
N PHE A 133 3.84 -4.99 -15.28
CA PHE A 133 4.95 -4.04 -15.25
C PHE A 133 6.08 -4.54 -14.36
N PHE A 134 5.77 -5.02 -13.15
CA PHE A 134 6.78 -5.60 -12.28
C PHE A 134 7.52 -6.74 -12.96
N ARG A 135 6.81 -7.67 -13.62
CA ARG A 135 7.44 -8.78 -14.36
C ARG A 135 8.35 -8.31 -15.48
N GLU A 136 7.95 -7.25 -16.19
CA GLU A 136 8.66 -6.71 -17.34
C GLU A 136 9.97 -6.02 -16.92
N TYR A 137 9.93 -5.22 -15.85
CA TYR A 137 11.05 -4.37 -15.45
C TYR A 137 11.94 -4.98 -14.36
N ALA A 138 11.43 -5.90 -13.54
CA ALA A 138 12.21 -6.49 -12.46
C ALA A 138 13.41 -7.27 -12.99
N ALA A 139 14.59 -6.88 -12.50
CA ALA A 139 15.83 -7.54 -12.79
C ALA A 139 15.81 -8.97 -12.22
N TYR A 140 16.34 -9.89 -13.00
CA TYR A 140 16.67 -11.21 -12.49
C TYR A 140 17.88 -11.10 -11.56
N VAL A 141 17.70 -11.46 -10.30
CA VAL A 141 18.77 -11.56 -9.31
C VAL A 141 18.95 -13.04 -8.99
N PRO A 142 20.10 -13.65 -9.29
CA PRO A 142 20.35 -15.05 -8.96
C PRO A 142 20.24 -15.29 -7.45
N ASP A 143 19.56 -16.36 -7.06
CA ASP A 143 19.49 -16.78 -5.65
C ASP A 143 20.86 -17.35 -5.22
N LEU A 144 21.68 -16.49 -4.62
CA LEU A 144 22.99 -16.85 -4.11
C LEU A 144 22.95 -16.93 -2.57
N PRO A 145 23.56 -17.95 -1.96
CA PRO A 145 23.64 -18.07 -0.51
C PRO A 145 24.17 -16.77 0.14
N GLY A 146 23.40 -16.20 1.06
CA GLY A 146 23.75 -14.97 1.76
C GLY A 146 23.48 -13.66 0.98
N ARG A 147 22.81 -13.72 -0.18
CA ARG A 147 22.40 -12.55 -0.98
C ARG A 147 20.91 -12.55 -1.32
N ALA A 148 20.07 -12.92 -0.36
CA ALA A 148 18.62 -12.86 -0.56
C ALA A 148 18.16 -11.40 -0.68
N VAL A 149 17.53 -11.07 -1.82
CA VAL A 149 16.87 -9.76 -2.02
C VAL A 149 15.74 -9.63 -1.03
N LYS A 150 15.70 -8.50 -0.31
CA LYS A 150 14.62 -8.17 0.61
C LYS A 150 13.47 -7.52 -0.13
N ASN A 151 12.28 -8.12 -0.04
CA ASN A 151 11.09 -7.69 -0.79
C ASN A 151 10.10 -6.97 0.12
N PHE A 152 9.79 -5.72 -0.22
CA PHE A 152 8.88 -4.85 0.51
C PHE A 152 7.68 -4.52 -0.39
N PHE A 153 6.47 -4.64 0.14
CA PHE A 153 5.26 -4.15 -0.51
C PHE A 153 4.59 -3.11 0.40
N LEU A 154 4.30 -1.92 -0.13
CA LEU A 154 3.72 -0.83 0.64
C LEU A 154 2.44 -0.35 -0.04
N PHE A 155 1.32 -0.55 0.64
CA PHE A 155 0.02 -0.07 0.22
C PHE A 155 -0.31 1.24 0.94
N TYR A 156 -0.62 2.28 0.18
CA TYR A 156 -1.07 3.58 0.67
C TYR A 156 -2.44 3.89 0.07
N GLY A 157 -3.48 4.01 0.90
CA GLY A 157 -4.83 4.26 0.41
C GLY A 157 -5.88 4.22 1.51
N HIS A 158 -7.15 4.31 1.15
CA HIS A 158 -8.25 4.15 2.10
C HIS A 158 -8.30 2.74 2.70
N GLU A 159 -9.07 2.57 3.78
CA GLU A 159 -9.40 1.26 4.35
C GLU A 159 -9.82 0.30 3.25
N ILE A 160 -9.07 -0.79 3.08
CA ILE A 160 -9.42 -1.82 2.12
C ILE A 160 -10.54 -2.66 2.74
N PRO A 161 -11.70 -2.80 2.08
CA PRO A 161 -12.80 -3.60 2.59
C PRO A 161 -12.41 -5.06 2.78
N GLU A 162 -12.87 -5.69 3.87
CA GLU A 162 -12.64 -7.11 4.10
C GLU A 162 -13.36 -7.99 3.04
N SER A 163 -14.52 -7.54 2.55
CA SER A 163 -15.34 -8.25 1.55
C SER A 163 -16.03 -7.29 0.56
N ASP A 164 -16.53 -7.85 -0.56
CA ASP A 164 -17.14 -7.20 -1.72
C ASP A 164 -16.24 -6.15 -2.41
N GLY A 165 -15.89 -5.05 -1.75
CA GLY A 165 -14.97 -4.04 -2.27
C GLY A 165 -15.47 -3.25 -3.48
N ARG A 166 -16.74 -3.41 -3.90
CA ARG A 166 -17.35 -2.56 -4.93
C ARG A 166 -17.45 -1.13 -4.44
N GLY A 167 -17.22 -0.18 -5.35
CA GLY A 167 -17.19 1.26 -5.05
C GLY A 167 -15.88 1.74 -4.43
N TYR A 168 -14.95 0.84 -4.07
CA TYR A 168 -13.65 1.24 -3.51
C TYR A 168 -12.86 2.13 -4.48
N ASN A 169 -12.84 1.75 -5.76
CA ASN A 169 -12.23 2.54 -6.82
C ASN A 169 -13.28 3.48 -7.42
N SER A 170 -13.27 4.78 -7.09
CA SER A 170 -14.19 5.79 -7.66
C SER A 170 -14.21 5.78 -9.19
N SER A 171 -13.07 5.52 -9.81
CA SER A 171 -12.87 5.45 -11.26
C SER A 171 -13.42 4.16 -11.88
N CYS A 172 -13.48 3.09 -11.11
CA CYS A 172 -13.95 1.77 -11.53
C CYS A 172 -14.86 1.16 -10.45
N PRO A 173 -16.02 1.76 -10.14
CA PRO A 173 -16.81 1.39 -8.96
C PRO A 173 -17.35 -0.05 -9.05
N GLU A 174 -17.55 -0.55 -10.27
CA GLU A 174 -17.98 -1.94 -10.51
C GLU A 174 -16.87 -2.98 -10.25
N LYS A 175 -15.60 -2.54 -10.19
CA LYS A 175 -14.46 -3.43 -9.96
C LYS A 175 -14.28 -3.62 -8.44
N PRO A 176 -14.54 -4.83 -7.91
CA PRO A 176 -14.37 -5.10 -6.49
C PRO A 176 -12.88 -5.04 -6.12
N PHE A 177 -12.56 -4.36 -5.03
CA PHE A 177 -11.23 -4.40 -4.41
C PHE A 177 -11.34 -4.61 -2.91
N SER A 178 -11.14 -5.85 -2.46
CA SER A 178 -11.12 -6.27 -1.06
C SER A 178 -9.74 -6.75 -0.58
N ILE A 179 -9.63 -7.14 0.69
CA ILE A 179 -8.42 -7.78 1.24
C ILE A 179 -8.11 -9.11 0.56
N GLU A 180 -9.12 -9.92 0.24
CA GLU A 180 -8.94 -11.16 -0.55
C GLU A 180 -8.36 -10.84 -1.95
N ASN A 181 -8.86 -9.77 -2.57
CA ASN A 181 -8.38 -9.30 -3.85
C ASN A 181 -6.91 -8.84 -3.80
N LEU A 182 -6.52 -8.12 -2.74
CA LEU A 182 -5.12 -7.76 -2.50
C LEU A 182 -4.27 -9.01 -2.27
N SER A 183 -4.72 -9.95 -1.44
CA SER A 183 -4.00 -11.21 -1.16
C SER A 183 -3.71 -12.01 -2.43
N LYS A 184 -4.70 -12.17 -3.31
CA LYS A 184 -4.52 -12.79 -4.64
C LYS A 184 -3.52 -12.04 -5.49
N SER A 185 -3.57 -10.70 -5.48
CA SER A 185 -2.65 -9.86 -6.24
C SER A 185 -1.21 -10.02 -5.74
N LEU A 186 -0.99 -10.02 -4.42
CA LEU A 186 0.33 -10.26 -3.82
C LEU A 186 0.88 -11.65 -4.19
N ALA A 187 0.03 -12.67 -4.25
CA ALA A 187 0.43 -14.00 -4.71
C ALA A 187 0.92 -13.98 -6.17
N LEU A 188 0.34 -13.15 -7.04
CA LEU A 188 0.83 -12.98 -8.42
C LEU A 188 2.25 -12.43 -8.45
N PHE A 189 2.56 -11.36 -7.71
CA PHE A 189 3.93 -10.84 -7.61
C PHE A 189 4.93 -11.91 -7.14
N ARG A 190 4.56 -12.66 -6.09
CA ARG A 190 5.42 -13.71 -5.53
C ARG A 190 5.67 -14.87 -6.48
N SER A 191 4.68 -15.21 -7.31
CA SER A 191 4.78 -16.31 -8.27
C SER A 191 5.81 -16.03 -9.39
N MET A 192 6.26 -14.79 -9.53
CA MET A 192 7.21 -14.39 -10.55
C MET A 192 8.63 -14.87 -10.20
N SER A 193 9.37 -15.32 -11.21
CA SER A 193 10.72 -15.87 -11.04
C SER A 193 11.68 -14.90 -10.35
N GLN A 194 11.46 -13.60 -10.51
CA GLN A 194 12.24 -12.54 -9.87
C GLN A 194 12.13 -12.51 -8.35
N MET A 195 11.06 -13.07 -7.77
CA MET A 195 10.88 -13.22 -6.32
C MET A 195 11.18 -14.64 -5.81
N GLY A 196 11.43 -15.61 -6.71
CA GLY A 196 11.71 -16.99 -6.33
C GLY A 196 10.60 -17.69 -5.54
N GLY A 197 9.35 -17.23 -5.63
CA GLY A 197 8.23 -17.78 -4.83
C GLY A 197 8.22 -17.35 -3.35
N SER A 198 9.21 -16.55 -2.93
CA SER A 198 9.33 -16.11 -1.54
C SER A 198 8.18 -15.21 -1.11
N LYS A 199 7.93 -15.13 0.19
CA LYS A 199 7.04 -14.12 0.77
C LYS A 199 7.69 -12.74 0.67
N PHE A 200 6.90 -11.68 0.70
CA PHE A 200 7.43 -10.37 1.05
C PHE A 200 8.03 -10.44 2.45
N ASP A 201 9.23 -9.88 2.62
CA ASP A 201 9.82 -9.71 3.95
C ASP A 201 8.94 -8.76 4.77
N PHE A 202 8.37 -7.74 4.13
CA PHE A 202 7.52 -6.75 4.79
C PHE A 202 6.35 -6.29 3.90
N LEU A 203 5.17 -6.22 4.52
CA LEU A 203 3.96 -5.60 3.95
C LEU A 203 3.51 -4.45 4.85
N LEU A 204 3.46 -3.23 4.31
CA LEU A 204 2.83 -2.09 4.97
C LEU A 204 1.42 -1.89 4.43
N LEU A 205 0.44 -1.82 5.34
CA LEU A 205 -0.89 -1.28 5.08
C LEU A 205 -1.00 0.07 5.78
N SER A 206 -0.63 1.13 5.06
CA SER A 206 -0.97 2.49 5.48
C SER A 206 -2.41 2.72 5.07
N THR A 207 -3.34 2.21 5.87
CA THR A 207 -4.80 2.28 5.71
C THR A 207 -5.46 2.30 7.10
N CYS A 208 -6.71 2.79 7.21
CA CYS A 208 -7.47 2.64 8.45
C CYS A 208 -7.94 1.18 8.61
N TYR A 209 -8.11 0.72 9.86
CA TYR A 209 -8.88 -0.48 10.22
C TYR A 209 -8.44 -1.83 9.62
N ASN A 210 -7.30 -1.93 8.93
CA ASN A 210 -6.82 -3.18 8.36
C ASN A 210 -5.90 -3.99 9.28
N GLY A 211 -5.82 -3.63 10.58
CA GLY A 211 -5.15 -4.41 11.64
C GLY A 211 -6.09 -5.39 12.37
N THR A 212 -6.98 -6.08 11.65
CA THR A 212 -7.88 -7.10 12.23
C THR A 212 -7.27 -8.50 12.11
N PRO A 213 -7.61 -9.47 12.99
CA PRO A 213 -7.16 -10.84 12.84
C PRO A 213 -7.50 -11.45 11.48
N MET A 214 -8.66 -11.09 10.90
CA MET A 214 -9.10 -11.56 9.59
C MET A 214 -8.17 -11.06 8.47
N VAL A 215 -7.89 -9.75 8.45
CA VAL A 215 -7.01 -9.16 7.44
C VAL A 215 -5.60 -9.73 7.54
N ILE A 216 -5.05 -9.79 8.75
CA ILE A 216 -3.70 -10.29 8.97
C ILE A 216 -3.62 -11.78 8.58
N SER A 217 -4.64 -12.58 8.88
CA SER A 217 -4.72 -13.98 8.47
C SER A 217 -4.77 -14.15 6.94
N GLU A 218 -5.59 -13.35 6.25
CA GLU A 218 -5.75 -13.42 4.79
C GLU A 218 -4.45 -13.03 4.05
N LEU A 219 -3.66 -12.12 4.63
CA LEU A 219 -2.40 -11.64 4.05
C LEU A 219 -1.17 -12.44 4.53
N ALA A 220 -1.28 -13.21 5.61
CA ALA A 220 -0.18 -13.99 6.19
C ALA A 220 0.52 -14.97 5.22
N PRO A 221 -0.16 -15.57 4.22
CA PRO A 221 0.51 -16.37 3.21
C PRO A 221 1.54 -15.59 2.40
N ASN A 222 1.40 -14.27 2.28
CA ASN A 222 2.15 -13.43 1.35
C ASN A 222 3.27 -12.61 1.99
N ALA A 223 3.31 -12.47 3.31
CA ALA A 223 4.31 -11.66 4.01
C ALA A 223 4.93 -12.41 5.21
N SER A 224 6.07 -11.92 5.69
CA SER A 224 6.69 -12.35 6.95
C SER A 224 6.36 -11.39 8.09
N TYR A 225 6.38 -10.09 7.79
CA TYR A 225 5.93 -9.03 8.70
C TYR A 225 4.82 -8.21 8.06
N ILE A 226 3.84 -7.81 8.85
CA ILE A 226 2.82 -6.82 8.44
C ILE A 226 2.87 -5.64 9.40
N MET A 227 2.83 -4.41 8.89
CA MET A 227 2.53 -3.22 9.68
C MET A 227 1.18 -2.67 9.23
N ALA A 228 0.26 -2.51 10.17
CA ALA A 228 -1.07 -1.98 9.89
C ALA A 228 -1.63 -1.22 11.10
N SER A 229 -2.72 -0.47 10.89
CA SER A 229 -3.49 0.12 11.98
C SER A 229 -4.79 -0.66 12.21
N PRO A 230 -5.07 -1.12 13.44
CA PRO A 230 -6.36 -1.70 13.81
C PRO A 230 -7.48 -0.65 13.93
N GLU A 231 -7.15 0.63 13.86
CA GLU A 231 -8.05 1.75 14.14
C GLU A 231 -7.88 2.84 13.06
N TYR A 232 -8.46 4.03 13.29
CA TYR A 232 -8.22 5.21 12.46
C TYR A 232 -6.71 5.49 12.29
N LEU A 233 -6.28 5.54 11.04
CA LEU A 233 -4.93 5.94 10.65
C LEU A 233 -4.99 6.98 9.56
N HIS A 234 -4.34 8.11 9.81
CA HIS A 234 -4.27 9.15 8.82
C HIS A 234 -3.08 8.87 7.87
N LEU A 235 -3.38 8.56 6.60
CA LEU A 235 -2.44 8.00 5.60
C LEU A 235 -1.16 8.81 5.40
N SER A 236 -1.27 10.12 5.60
CA SER A 236 -0.22 11.08 5.35
C SER A 236 0.98 11.00 6.28
N TYR A 237 0.90 10.22 7.37
CA TYR A 237 1.92 10.29 8.42
C TYR A 237 2.77 9.02 8.58
N ILE A 238 2.47 7.91 7.88
CA ILE A 238 3.46 6.83 7.73
C ILE A 238 4.38 7.20 6.58
N SER A 239 5.40 8.02 6.88
CA SER A 239 6.36 8.46 5.88
C SER A 239 7.21 7.31 5.37
N SER A 240 7.32 7.17 4.06
CA SER A 240 8.19 6.16 3.43
C SER A 240 9.68 6.52 3.52
N GLU A 241 10.00 7.77 3.88
CA GLU A 241 11.37 8.28 4.03
C GLU A 241 12.24 7.42 4.96
N TYR A 242 11.64 6.71 5.93
CA TYR A 242 12.38 5.80 6.79
C TYR A 242 13.08 4.69 6.00
N LEU A 243 12.57 4.30 4.82
CA LEU A 243 13.17 3.30 3.94
C LEU A 243 14.53 3.70 3.38
N LYS A 244 14.91 4.98 3.42
CA LYS A 244 16.28 5.42 3.10
C LYS A 244 17.32 4.81 4.05
N LYS A 245 16.88 4.31 5.22
CA LYS A 245 17.72 3.63 6.21
C LYS A 245 17.83 2.12 6.02
N LEU A 246 17.24 1.54 4.96
CA LEU A 246 17.37 0.10 4.68
C LEU A 246 18.81 -0.45 4.72
N PRO A 247 19.86 0.28 4.29
CA PRO A 247 21.25 -0.16 4.45
C PRO A 247 21.71 -0.42 5.89
N GLU A 248 20.96 0.03 6.90
CA GLU A 248 21.20 -0.31 8.31
C GLU A 248 20.83 -1.77 8.63
N ILE A 249 19.91 -2.38 7.88
CA ILE A 249 19.59 -3.81 7.99
C ILE A 249 20.81 -4.64 7.64
N ASP A 250 21.55 -4.29 6.59
CA ASP A 250 22.75 -5.04 6.17
C ASP A 250 23.82 -5.09 7.26
N LYS A 251 23.86 -4.07 8.13
CA LYS A 251 24.83 -3.97 9.24
C LYS A 251 24.40 -4.80 10.45
N SER A 252 23.11 -4.77 10.77
CA SER A 252 22.55 -5.41 11.97
C SER A 252 22.15 -6.87 11.74
N GLY A 253 21.71 -7.21 10.52
CA GLY A 253 21.06 -8.47 10.20
C GLY A 253 19.65 -8.63 10.79
N ASP A 254 19.13 -7.60 11.49
CA ASP A 254 17.89 -7.68 12.26
C ASP A 254 16.77 -6.88 11.59
N LEU A 255 16.05 -7.55 10.70
CA LEU A 255 14.88 -6.96 10.02
C LEU A 255 13.78 -6.57 11.02
N HIS A 256 13.56 -7.36 12.07
CA HIS A 256 12.51 -7.08 13.05
C HIS A 256 12.81 -5.77 13.79
N ALA A 257 14.03 -5.60 14.30
CA ALA A 257 14.43 -4.37 15.00
C ALA A 257 14.32 -3.15 14.07
N TYR A 258 14.71 -3.28 12.81
CA TYR A 258 14.54 -2.22 11.82
C TYR A 258 13.06 -1.82 11.64
N LEU A 259 12.18 -2.81 11.42
CA LEU A 259 10.74 -2.57 11.21
C LEU A 259 10.07 -2.01 12.47
N LYS A 260 10.52 -2.42 13.65
CA LYS A 260 10.05 -1.85 14.92
C LYS A 260 10.41 -0.37 15.04
N ASN A 261 11.64 0.00 14.70
CA ASN A 261 12.06 1.41 14.68
C ASN A 261 11.32 2.21 13.60
N PHE A 262 10.98 1.58 12.46
CA PHE A 262 10.12 2.20 11.45
C PHE A 262 8.72 2.49 12.03
N ALA A 263 8.09 1.51 12.68
CA ALA A 263 6.79 1.70 13.34
C ALA A 263 6.84 2.79 14.41
N GLU A 264 7.89 2.82 15.24
CA GLU A 264 8.09 3.82 16.28
C GLU A 264 8.27 5.24 15.69
N SER A 265 9.01 5.36 14.59
CA SER A 265 9.18 6.63 13.88
C SER A 265 7.85 7.12 13.31
N ALA A 266 7.06 6.24 12.68
CA ALA A 266 5.75 6.58 12.17
C ALA A 266 4.79 7.01 13.30
N PHE A 267 4.81 6.28 14.42
CA PHE A 267 4.03 6.60 15.62
C PHE A 267 4.41 7.96 16.20
N SER A 268 5.70 8.24 16.31
CA SER A 268 6.21 9.50 16.84
C SER A 268 5.79 10.69 15.99
N SER A 269 5.87 10.56 14.65
CA SER A 269 5.35 11.56 13.72
C SER A 269 3.84 11.74 13.86
N LEU A 270 3.05 10.66 13.84
CA LEU A 270 1.60 10.74 14.04
C LEU A 270 1.22 11.46 15.34
N LYS A 271 1.97 11.21 16.41
CA LYS A 271 1.75 11.82 17.72
C LYS A 271 2.06 13.32 17.77
N SER A 272 2.97 13.82 16.94
CA SER A 272 3.22 15.27 16.88
C SER A 272 2.12 16.02 16.15
N TYR A 273 1.50 15.40 15.14
CA TYR A 273 0.50 16.06 14.29
C TYR A 273 -0.95 15.81 14.69
N THR A 274 -1.25 14.71 15.40
CA THR A 274 -2.64 14.32 15.67
C THR A 274 -2.97 14.35 17.16
N ARG A 275 -4.22 14.69 17.45
CA ARG A 275 -4.81 14.70 18.80
C ARG A 275 -5.79 13.53 19.00
N THR A 276 -6.04 12.78 17.93
CA THR A 276 -6.89 11.59 17.90
C THR A 276 -6.14 10.38 18.43
N MET A 277 -6.85 9.24 18.51
CA MET A 277 -6.21 7.97 18.82
C MET A 277 -5.20 7.61 17.74
N ILE A 278 -4.08 7.02 18.13
CA ILE A 278 -3.06 6.50 17.22
C ILE A 278 -2.80 5.06 17.61
N THR A 279 -2.88 4.15 16.65
CA THR A 279 -2.49 2.77 16.83
C THR A 279 -1.69 2.31 15.61
N ILE A 280 -0.46 1.88 15.82
CA ILE A 280 0.35 1.22 14.80
C ILE A 280 0.81 -0.11 15.39
N THR A 281 0.59 -1.18 14.65
CA THR A 281 0.97 -2.51 15.07
C THR A 281 1.89 -3.14 14.03
N LEU A 282 3.01 -3.68 14.48
CA LEU A 282 3.87 -4.57 13.69
C LEU A 282 3.61 -6.02 14.12
N TYR A 283 3.21 -6.85 13.17
CA TYR A 283 2.91 -8.26 13.35
C TYR A 283 4.03 -9.12 12.77
N ASP A 284 4.64 -9.97 13.60
CA ASP A 284 5.52 -11.07 13.20
C ASP A 284 4.67 -12.31 12.94
N LEU A 285 4.48 -12.65 11.65
CA LEU A 285 3.49 -13.63 11.21
C LEU A 285 3.83 -15.07 11.61
N GLU A 286 5.10 -15.37 11.88
CA GLU A 286 5.48 -16.67 12.42
C GLU A 286 5.00 -16.80 13.87
N LYS A 287 5.16 -15.74 14.66
CA LYS A 287 4.80 -15.72 16.09
C LYS A 287 3.30 -15.56 16.32
N VAL A 288 2.60 -14.78 15.50
CA VAL A 288 1.13 -14.63 15.65
C VAL A 288 0.35 -15.81 15.08
N LYS A 289 0.98 -16.72 14.32
CA LYS A 289 0.30 -17.85 13.68
C LYS A 289 -0.55 -18.67 14.66
N GLY A 290 0.00 -18.99 15.83
CA GLY A 290 -0.75 -19.75 16.83
C GLY A 290 -1.98 -19.01 17.37
N PHE A 291 -1.94 -17.68 17.44
CA PHE A 291 -3.13 -16.89 17.74
C PHE A 291 -4.13 -16.91 16.58
N LEU A 292 -3.67 -16.68 15.35
CA LEU A 292 -4.52 -16.66 14.15
C LEU A 292 -5.21 -18.01 13.89
N ASP A 293 -4.49 -19.13 14.04
CA ASP A 293 -5.04 -20.49 13.86
C ASP A 293 -6.15 -20.81 14.89
N ASN A 294 -6.01 -20.27 16.11
CA ASN A 294 -6.96 -20.47 17.22
C ASN A 294 -8.03 -19.38 17.29
N PHE A 295 -7.88 -18.30 16.51
CA PHE A 295 -8.88 -17.28 16.40
C PHE A 295 -10.02 -17.89 15.59
N ASP A 296 -11.00 -18.41 16.33
CA ASP A 296 -12.11 -19.21 15.82
C ASP A 296 -12.82 -18.42 14.71
N PHE A 297 -12.45 -18.71 13.46
CA PHE A 297 -12.90 -17.97 12.30
C PHE A 297 -14.43 -18.00 12.23
N ALA A 298 -15.06 -19.06 12.77
CA ALA A 298 -16.50 -19.22 12.93
C ALA A 298 -17.17 -18.25 13.91
N LYS A 299 -16.43 -17.49 14.72
CA LYS A 299 -16.96 -16.30 15.46
C LYS A 299 -16.78 -15.01 14.68
N ALA A 300 -15.76 -14.90 13.82
CA ALA A 300 -15.54 -13.75 12.93
C ALA A 300 -16.46 -13.79 11.70
N THR A 301 -16.77 -14.98 11.19
CA THR A 301 -17.78 -15.27 10.16
C THR A 301 -19.11 -15.78 10.75
N GLY A 302 -19.20 -15.85 12.08
CA GLY A 302 -20.35 -16.31 12.88
C GLY A 302 -21.57 -15.41 12.88
N GLY A 303 -21.67 -14.58 11.86
CA GLY A 303 -22.91 -14.16 11.29
C GLY A 303 -22.62 -13.49 9.97
N ASP A 304 -23.20 -14.03 8.90
CA ASP A 304 -23.87 -13.23 7.87
C ASP A 304 -24.95 -12.31 8.47
N ARG A 305 -24.66 -11.66 9.60
CA ARG A 305 -25.23 -10.36 9.85
C ARG A 305 -24.36 -9.44 9.01
N GLU A 306 -24.68 -9.39 7.72
CA GLU A 306 -25.01 -8.09 7.18
C GLU A 306 -25.87 -7.43 8.26
N ILE A 307 -25.28 -6.60 9.14
CA ILE A 307 -26.03 -5.94 10.19
C ILE A 307 -26.82 -4.90 9.42
N ARG A 308 -27.91 -5.36 8.83
CA ARG A 308 -28.83 -4.51 8.14
C ARG A 308 -29.45 -3.65 9.22
N ASP A 309 -29.46 -2.34 9.00
CA ASP A 309 -30.25 -1.48 9.84
C ASP A 309 -31.75 -1.86 9.75
N GLU A 310 -32.59 -1.16 10.50
CA GLU A 310 -34.05 -1.39 10.46
C GLU A 310 -34.66 -1.24 9.05
N THR A 311 -33.92 -0.67 8.09
CA THR A 311 -34.35 -0.47 6.69
C THR A 311 -33.89 -1.60 5.75
N GLY A 312 -33.10 -2.56 6.22
CA GLY A 312 -32.55 -3.60 5.36
C GLY A 312 -31.27 -3.19 4.63
N SER A 313 -30.73 -2.00 4.91
CA SER A 313 -29.49 -1.48 4.31
C SER A 313 -28.30 -1.98 5.11
N LEU A 314 -27.23 -2.43 4.45
CA LEU A 314 -25.96 -2.74 5.11
C LEU A 314 -25.58 -1.56 6.02
N ARG A 315 -25.51 -1.77 7.34
CA ARG A 315 -24.86 -0.76 8.19
C ARG A 315 -23.47 -0.59 7.64
N ASP A 316 -23.15 0.66 7.32
CA ASP A 316 -21.78 1.12 7.24
C ASP A 316 -21.07 0.55 8.49
N ASN A 317 -20.08 -0.34 8.30
CA ASN A 317 -19.32 -0.90 9.40
C ASN A 317 -18.60 0.28 10.06
N THR A 318 -19.23 0.90 11.06
CA THR A 318 -18.89 2.23 11.60
C THR A 318 -17.66 2.20 12.53
N GLY A 319 -16.63 1.47 12.10
CA GLY A 319 -15.30 1.36 12.71
C GLY A 319 -15.11 0.10 13.53
N CYS A 320 -13.86 -0.31 13.69
CA CYS A 320 -13.46 -1.36 14.62
C CYS A 320 -13.53 -0.89 16.08
N ILE A 321 -13.54 -1.86 16.99
CA ILE A 321 -13.18 -1.70 18.40
C ILE A 321 -11.97 -2.56 18.70
N ASP A 322 -11.21 -2.16 19.71
CA ASP A 322 -10.16 -2.99 20.28
C ASP A 322 -10.67 -4.35 20.75
N CYS A 323 -10.13 -5.43 20.19
CA CYS A 323 -10.56 -6.79 20.50
C CYS A 323 -10.44 -7.18 21.99
N SER A 324 -9.63 -6.48 22.80
CA SER A 324 -9.56 -6.76 24.25
C SER A 324 -10.87 -6.52 24.99
N THR A 325 -11.85 -5.85 24.37
CA THR A 325 -13.19 -5.69 24.96
C THR A 325 -14.08 -6.91 24.78
N GLU A 326 -13.71 -7.85 23.91
CA GLU A 326 -14.51 -9.05 23.64
C GLU A 326 -14.42 -10.08 24.78
N MET A 327 -15.57 -10.59 25.20
CA MET A 327 -15.66 -11.67 26.18
C MET A 327 -15.05 -12.92 25.53
N ASN A 328 -13.88 -13.36 25.99
CA ASN A 328 -13.02 -14.45 25.49
C ASN A 328 -11.81 -14.05 24.61
N PHE A 329 -11.44 -12.77 24.52
CA PHE A 329 -10.19 -12.42 23.84
C PHE A 329 -8.95 -12.84 24.64
N ASN A 330 -8.18 -13.80 24.11
CA ASN A 330 -6.95 -14.27 24.74
C ASN A 330 -5.80 -13.27 24.50
N THR A 331 -5.77 -12.21 25.30
CA THR A 331 -4.77 -11.12 25.19
C THR A 331 -3.34 -11.65 25.23
N LYS A 332 -3.03 -12.64 26.07
CA LYS A 332 -1.67 -13.18 26.18
C LYS A 332 -1.21 -13.86 24.88
N ALA A 333 -2.09 -14.64 24.24
CA ALA A 333 -1.78 -15.25 22.95
C ALA A 333 -1.72 -14.18 21.84
N ALA A 334 -2.67 -13.25 21.85
CA ALA A 334 -2.78 -12.19 20.85
C ALA A 334 -1.58 -11.23 20.82
N MET A 335 -0.87 -11.05 21.93
CA MET A 335 0.32 -10.19 22.00
C MET A 335 1.62 -10.90 21.57
N GLN A 336 1.60 -12.21 21.29
CA GLN A 336 2.81 -12.92 20.86
C GLN A 336 3.18 -12.54 19.43
N GLY A 337 4.33 -11.88 19.25
CA GLY A 337 4.75 -11.38 17.94
C GLY A 337 4.08 -10.06 17.54
N VAL A 338 3.55 -9.31 18.51
CA VAL A 338 2.90 -8.02 18.28
C VAL A 338 3.70 -6.91 18.97
N ASP A 339 4.28 -6.01 18.17
CA ASP A 339 4.84 -4.75 18.65
C ASP A 339 3.82 -3.65 18.43
N LEU A 340 3.28 -3.14 19.54
CA LEU A 340 2.19 -2.16 19.57
C LEU A 340 2.70 -0.78 19.96
N PHE A 341 2.37 0.21 19.14
CA PHE A 341 2.56 1.63 19.41
C PHE A 341 1.20 2.30 19.50
N TYR A 342 0.85 2.76 20.70
CA TYR A 342 -0.49 3.25 21.01
C TYR A 342 -0.48 4.56 21.80
N SER A 343 -1.37 5.48 21.42
CA SER A 343 -1.69 6.67 22.20
C SER A 343 -3.21 6.85 22.21
N PRO A 344 -3.84 7.05 23.39
CA PRO A 344 -5.25 7.43 23.44
C PRO A 344 -5.48 8.79 22.78
N PRO A 345 -6.72 9.07 22.37
CA PRO A 345 -7.11 10.42 21.97
C PRO A 345 -6.98 11.39 23.15
N GLN A 346 -6.69 12.66 22.90
CA GLN A 346 -6.57 13.66 23.96
C GLN A 346 -7.93 14.14 24.51
N PHE A 347 -9.02 13.78 23.84
CA PHE A 347 -10.38 14.18 24.18
C PHE A 347 -11.39 13.03 23.95
N GLY A 348 -12.63 13.21 24.43
CA GLY A 348 -13.72 12.26 24.25
C GLY A 348 -13.71 11.08 25.24
N LYS A 349 -14.59 10.10 24.97
CA LYS A 349 -14.87 8.95 25.85
C LYS A 349 -13.63 8.08 26.11
N TYR A 350 -12.73 7.98 25.13
CA TYR A 350 -11.59 7.06 25.18
C TYR A 350 -10.27 7.70 25.66
N LYS A 351 -10.28 8.96 26.11
CA LYS A 351 -9.07 9.66 26.54
C LYS A 351 -8.29 8.97 27.67
N GLY A 352 -8.99 8.19 28.50
CA GLY A 352 -8.41 7.45 29.62
C GLY A 352 -8.03 6.01 29.29
N LYS A 353 -8.23 5.56 28.05
CA LYS A 353 -7.90 4.19 27.65
C LYS A 353 -6.40 4.11 27.39
N LEU A 354 -5.62 3.64 28.36
CA LEU A 354 -4.14 3.65 28.26
C LEU A 354 -3.57 2.43 27.54
N THR A 355 -4.39 1.45 27.20
CA THR A 355 -3.98 0.18 26.60
C THR A 355 -4.79 -0.13 25.36
N HIS A 356 -4.20 -0.89 24.44
CA HIS A 356 -4.85 -1.45 23.25
C HIS A 356 -4.37 -2.89 23.05
N SER A 357 -5.17 -3.77 22.44
CA SER A 357 -4.72 -5.15 22.13
C SER A 357 -3.78 -5.24 20.93
N GLY A 358 -3.71 -4.19 20.12
CA GLY A 358 -3.09 -4.21 18.81
C GLY A 358 -3.95 -4.83 17.71
N TRP A 359 -5.19 -5.23 18.03
CA TRP A 359 -6.13 -5.86 17.10
C TRP A 359 -7.46 -5.10 17.05
N GLY A 360 -7.96 -4.91 15.83
CA GLY A 360 -9.30 -4.39 15.58
C GLY A 360 -10.30 -5.53 15.41
N CYS A 361 -11.47 -5.40 16.03
CA CYS A 361 -12.61 -6.30 15.90
C CYS A 361 -13.82 -5.49 15.38
N PRO A 362 -14.65 -6.07 14.50
CA PRO A 362 -15.92 -5.45 14.13
C PRO A 362 -16.78 -5.12 15.36
N LYS A 363 -17.52 -4.02 15.29
CA LYS A 363 -18.41 -3.53 16.37
C LYS A 363 -19.71 -4.31 16.52
#